data_AF-A0A7K2KJ97-F1
#
_entry.id   AF-A0A7K2KJ97-F1
#
_cell.length_a   1.000
_cell.length_b   1.000
_cell.length_c   1.000
_cell.angle_alpha   90.00
_cell.angle_beta   90.00
_cell.angle_gamma   90.00
#
_symmetry.space_group_name_H-M   'P 1'
#
loop_
_entity.id
_entity.type
_entity.pdbx_description
1 polymer ?
#
loop_
_entity_poly.entity_id
_entity_poly.type
_entity_poly.pdbx_seq_one_letter_code
_entity_poly.pdbx_strand_id
1 'polypeptide(L)' 'MARLKLGRSTVYDLIRSRRLTSITVGRARRVPADAVRDFIDNQIEEAA' A
#
# COMPACT_ATOMS: atom_id res chain seq x y z
N MET A 1 -1.35 -4.11 10.02
CA MET A 1 -2.04 -3.66 8.80
C MET A 1 -3.51 -3.47 9.12
N ALA A 2 -3.92 -2.32 9.67
CA ALA A 2 -5.31 -2.12 10.11
C ALA A 2 -6.23 -1.59 8.99
N ARG A 3 -5.67 -0.82 8.04
CA ARG A 3 -6.45 -0.16 6.97
C ARG A 3 -6.78 -1.09 5.80
N LEU A 4 -5.82 -1.90 5.36
CA LEU A 4 -5.97 -2.79 4.20
C LEU A 4 -6.32 -4.25 4.57
N LYS A 5 -6.25 -4.63 5.85
CA LYS A 5 -6.41 -6.03 6.32
C LYS A 5 -5.55 -7.08 5.58
N LEU A 6 -4.48 -6.65 4.89
CA LEU A 6 -3.54 -7.52 4.18
C LEU A 6 -2.45 -8.07 5.11
N GLY A 7 -1.92 -9.25 4.77
CA GLY A 7 -0.74 -9.83 5.40
C GLY A 7 0.51 -8.97 5.18
N ARG A 8 1.51 -9.09 6.08
CA ARG A 8 2.76 -8.31 5.97
C ARG A 8 3.51 -8.59 4.67
N SER A 9 3.58 -9.86 4.25
CA SER A 9 4.26 -10.26 3.01
C SER A 9 3.63 -9.60 1.79
N THR A 10 2.30 -9.69 1.65
CA THR A 10 1.57 -9.05 0.55
C THR A 10 1.82 -7.55 0.49
N VAL A 11 1.82 -6.87 1.64
CA VAL A 11 2.08 -5.43 1.65
C VAL A 11 3.51 -5.11 1.28
N TYR A 12 4.48 -5.91 1.71
CA TYR A 12 5.86 -5.73 1.25
C TYR A 12 6.01 -5.98 -0.25
N ASP A 13 5.30 -6.95 -0.82
CA ASP A 13 5.28 -7.18 -2.27
C ASP A 13 4.65 -6.00 -3.04
N LEU A 14 3.56 -5.43 -2.52
CA LEU A 14 2.95 -4.22 -3.10
C LEU A 14 3.89 -3.00 -3.05
N ILE A 15 4.63 -2.85 -1.95
CA ILE A 15 5.64 -1.80 -1.82
C ILE A 15 6.80 -2.04 -2.79
N ARG A 16 7.28 -3.30 -2.87
CA ARG A 16 8.40 -3.69 -3.74
C ARG A 16 8.06 -3.53 -5.21
N SER A 17 6.82 -3.84 -5.60
CA SER A 17 6.29 -3.65 -6.95
C SER A 17 5.90 -2.19 -7.26
N ARG A 18 6.09 -1.26 -6.32
CA ARG A 18 5.68 0.15 -6.42
C ARG A 18 4.18 0.36 -6.63
N ARG A 19 3.35 -0.65 -6.36
CA ARG A 19 1.88 -0.54 -6.38
C ARG A 19 1.33 0.14 -5.14
N LEU A 20 2.07 0.11 -4.02
CA LEU A 20 1.71 0.82 -2.79
C LEU A 20 2.81 1.80 -2.39
N THR A 21 2.49 3.09 -2.50
CA THR A 21 3.41 4.16 -2.11
C THR A 21 3.67 4.12 -0.61
N SER A 22 4.94 4.21 -0.23
CA SER A 22 5.35 4.19 1.17
C SER A 22 6.55 5.08 1.40
N ILE A 23 6.59 5.66 2.59
CA ILE A 23 7.65 6.55 3.04
C ILE A 23 8.47 5.87 4.14
N THR A 24 9.77 6.15 4.16
CA THR A 24 10.65 5.69 5.24
C THR A 24 10.76 6.81 6.26
N VAL A 25 10.43 6.51 7.52
CA VAL A 25 10.57 7.42 8.67
C VAL A 25 11.51 6.77 9.67
N GLY A 26 12.77 7.21 9.67
CA GLY A 26 13.84 6.57 10.45
C GLY A 26 14.05 5.11 10.01
N ARG A 27 13.88 4.17 10.95
CA ARG A 27 13.98 2.72 10.68
C ARG A 27 12.65 2.06 10.30
N ALA A 28 11.54 2.82 10.29
CA ALA A 28 10.21 2.30 10.05
C ALA A 28 9.66 2.73 8.68
N ARG A 29 8.94 1.82 8.01
CA ARG A 29 8.20 2.15 6.80
C ARG A 29 6.75 2.49 7.15
N ARG A 30 6.25 3.59 6.59
CA ARG A 30 4.88 4.09 6.78
C ARG A 30 4.17 4.17 5.43
N VAL A 31 2.88 3.87 5.44
CA VAL A 31 2.02 4.00 4.26
C VAL A 31 1.10 5.21 4.54
N PRO A 32 1.18 6.29 3.74
CA PRO A 32 0.26 7.42 3.84
C PRO A 32 -1.20 6.99 3.65
N ALA A 33 -2.15 7.73 4.20
CA ALA A 33 -3.58 7.43 4.01
C ALA A 33 -4.00 7.61 2.55
N ASP A 34 -3.48 8.63 1.87
CA ASP A 34 -3.75 8.90 0.45
C ASP A 34 -3.24 7.77 -0.43
N ALA A 35 -2.04 7.23 -0.15
CA ALA A 35 -1.51 6.07 -0.87
C ALA A 35 -2.38 4.81 -0.75
N VAL A 36 -3.09 4.64 0.37
CA VAL A 36 -4.06 3.55 0.53
C VAL A 36 -5.29 3.81 -0.33
N ARG A 37 -5.75 5.07 -0.39
CA ARG A 37 -6.89 5.47 -1.21
C ARG A 37 -6.59 5.27 -2.70
N ASP A 38 -5.48 5.81 -3.17
CA ASP A 38 -5.01 5.66 -4.55
C ASP A 38 -4.89 4.18 -4.92
N PHE A 39 -4.33 3.35 -4.05
CA PHE A 39 -4.23 1.91 -4.30
C PHE A 39 -5.61 1.27 -4.50
N ILE A 40 -6.60 1.59 -3.67
CA ILE A 40 -7.95 1.04 -3.81
C ILE A 40 -8.59 1.52 -5.11
N ASP A 41 -8.49 2.80 -5.43
CA ASP A 41 -9.09 3.38 -6.63
C ASP A 41 -8.48 2.75 -7.90
N ASN A 42 -7.15 2.58 -7.95
CA ASN A 42 -6.48 1.85 -9.04
C ASN A 42 -6.93 0.38 -9.15
N GLN A 43 -7.18 -0.31 -8.03
CA GLN A 43 -7.66 -1.70 -8.07
C GLN A 43 -9.12 -1.80 -8.53
N ILE A 44 -9.94 -0.79 -8.26
CA ILE A 44 -11.31 -0.71 -8.78
C ILE A 44 -11.28 -0.47 -10.29
N GLU A 45 -10.42 0.44 -10.77
CA GLU A 45 -10.23 0.69 -12.20
C GLU A 45 -9.67 -0.53 -12.96
N GLU A 46 -8.72 -1.26 -12.37
CA GLU A 46 -8.16 -2.48 -12.98
C GLU A 46 -9.18 -3.64 -13.03
N ALA A 47 -10.20 -3.62 -12.17
CA ALA A 47 -11.24 -4.65 -12.08
C ALA A 47 -12.51 -4.33 -12.89
N ALA A 48 -12.62 -3.12 -13.46
CA ALA A 48 -13.74 -2.65 -14.28
C ALA A 48 -13.51 -2.97 -15.77
#